data_AF-A0A9E0XYS6-F1
#
_entry.id   AF-A0A9E0XYS6-F1
#
_cell.length_a   1.000
_cell.length_b   1.000
_cell.length_c   1.000
_cell.angle_alpha   90.00
_cell.angle_beta   90.00
_cell.angle_gamma   90.00
#
_symmetry.space_group_name_H-M   'P 1'
#
loop_
_entity.id
_entity.type
_entity.pdbx_description
1 polymer ?
#
loop_
_entity_poly.entity_id
_entity_poly.type
_entity_poly.pdbx_seq_one_letter_code
_entity_poly.pdbx_strand_id
1 'polypeptide(L)'
;MKKTFSVLLIVIVYSFIFSSLQAQTQTFKEFANDFIDNGTSSLSGFEAYCESKVSTTNDQGNPTKEKPTTAYNYLKYFFEFKKFKIKKNRIELSDGEYKISIYFRENSDGEWKLYKYDAIL
;
A
#
# COMPACT_ATOMS: atom_id res chain seq x y z
N MET A 1 48.04 2.61 -17.90
CA MET A 1 46.70 3.23 -18.09
C MET A 1 45.60 2.19 -17.85
N LYS A 2 45.13 2.01 -16.61
CA LYS A 2 44.09 1.00 -16.25
C LYS A 2 43.00 1.52 -15.27
N LYS A 3 43.00 2.81 -14.93
CA LYS A 3 42.11 3.37 -13.89
C LYS A 3 40.80 3.97 -14.41
N THR A 4 40.66 4.17 -15.72
CA THR A 4 39.47 4.80 -16.32
C THR A 4 38.33 3.82 -16.57
N PHE A 5 38.63 2.54 -16.80
CA PHE A 5 37.60 1.51 -17.07
C PHE A 5 36.77 1.15 -15.82
N SER A 6 37.38 1.16 -14.64
CA SER A 6 36.70 0.81 -13.38
C SER A 6 35.68 1.87 -12.94
N VAL A 7 35.94 3.15 -13.23
CA VAL A 7 35.03 4.24 -12.84
C VAL A 7 33.75 4.22 -13.68
N LEU A 8 33.86 3.93 -14.98
CA LEU A 8 32.71 3.85 -15.88
C LEU A 8 31.76 2.71 -15.50
N LEU A 9 32.31 1.56 -15.09
CA LEU A 9 31.51 0.40 -14.65
C LEU A 9 30.73 0.69 -13.37
N ILE A 10 31.34 1.39 -12.40
CA ILE A 10 30.70 1.75 -11.14
C ILE A 10 29.52 2.72 -11.39
N VAL A 11 29.67 3.68 -12.29
CA VAL A 11 28.62 4.65 -12.64
C VAL A 11 27.43 3.98 -13.33
N ILE A 12 27.68 2.99 -14.19
CA ILE A 12 26.62 2.22 -14.87
C ILE A 12 25.84 1.37 -13.86
N VAL A 13 26.54 0.68 -12.95
CA VAL A 13 25.89 -0.12 -11.89
C VAL A 13 25.06 0.76 -10.96
N TYR A 14 25.57 1.94 -10.57
CA TYR A 14 24.80 2.88 -9.74
C TYR A 14 23.55 3.40 -10.45
N SER A 15 23.63 3.70 -11.74
CA SER A 15 22.48 4.20 -12.52
C SER A 15 21.40 3.13 -12.72
N PHE A 16 21.81 1.85 -12.83
CA PHE A 16 20.89 0.73 -12.94
C PHE A 16 20.18 0.44 -11.62
N ILE A 17 20.90 0.52 -10.49
CA ILE A 17 20.32 0.38 -9.14
C ILE A 17 19.39 1.56 -8.82
N PHE A 18 19.76 2.79 -9.19
CA PHE A 18 18.91 3.97 -8.97
C PHE A 18 17.62 3.92 -9.79
N SER A 19 17.68 3.40 -11.02
CA SER A 19 16.49 3.16 -11.86
C SER A 19 15.58 2.06 -11.27
N SER A 20 16.15 1.05 -10.60
CA SER A 20 15.35 0.03 -9.88
C SER A 20 14.75 0.51 -8.56
N LEU A 21 15.15 1.69 -8.08
CA LEU A 21 14.60 2.37 -6.90
C LEU A 21 13.63 3.51 -7.27
N GLN A 22 13.29 3.70 -8.55
CA GLN A 22 12.02 4.33 -8.87
C GLN A 22 10.94 3.35 -8.44
N ALA A 23 10.33 3.63 -7.29
CA ALA A 23 9.07 3.01 -6.89
C ALA A 23 8.18 2.99 -8.13
N GLN A 24 7.91 1.79 -8.65
CA GLN A 24 7.01 1.62 -9.77
C GLN A 24 5.70 2.28 -9.34
N THR A 25 5.36 3.43 -9.93
CA THR A 25 4.13 4.16 -9.62
C THR A 25 2.97 3.30 -10.04
N GLN A 26 2.51 2.43 -9.15
CA GLN A 26 1.39 1.55 -9.41
C GLN A 26 0.11 2.36 -9.35
N THR A 27 -0.82 2.07 -10.25
CA THR A 27 -2.12 2.72 -10.22
C THR A 27 -2.86 2.37 -8.93
N PHE A 28 -3.74 3.24 -8.47
CA PHE A 28 -4.56 2.92 -7.28
C PHE A 28 -5.34 1.60 -7.44
N LYS A 29 -5.74 1.25 -8.66
CA LYS A 29 -6.48 0.02 -8.91
C LYS A 29 -5.60 -1.22 -8.70
N GLU A 30 -4.37 -1.20 -9.18
CA GLU A 30 -3.39 -2.27 -8.93
C GLU A 30 -3.10 -2.38 -7.43
N PHE A 31 -2.85 -1.25 -6.78
CA PHE A 31 -2.69 -1.18 -5.33
C PHE A 31 -3.86 -1.81 -4.56
N ALA A 32 -5.08 -1.43 -4.91
CA ALA A 32 -6.26 -1.89 -4.18
C ALA A 32 -6.48 -3.40 -4.33
N ASN A 33 -6.18 -3.98 -5.50
CA ASN A 33 -6.25 -5.43 -5.68
C ASN A 33 -5.18 -6.15 -4.83
N ASP A 34 -3.92 -5.71 -4.91
CA ASP A 34 -2.83 -6.29 -4.11
C ASP A 34 -3.12 -6.20 -2.61
N PHE A 35 -3.65 -5.06 -2.16
CA PHE A 35 -4.01 -4.83 -0.76
C PHE A 35 -5.09 -5.82 -0.28
N ILE A 36 -6.12 -6.07 -1.11
CA ILE A 36 -7.19 -7.04 -0.80
C ILE A 36 -6.63 -8.47 -0.79
N ASP A 37 -5.85 -8.85 -1.79
CA ASP A 37 -5.29 -10.20 -1.89
C ASP A 37 -4.38 -10.52 -0.70
N ASN A 38 -3.53 -9.58 -0.29
CA ASN A 38 -2.65 -9.76 0.87
C ASN A 38 -3.42 -9.73 2.19
N GLY A 39 -4.42 -8.85 2.33
CA GLY A 39 -5.22 -8.70 3.55
C GLY A 39 -6.15 -9.86 3.86
N THR A 40 -6.22 -10.85 2.98
CA THR A 40 -7.09 -12.02 3.12
C THR A 40 -6.31 -13.31 3.38
N SER A 41 -4.97 -13.23 3.39
CA SER A 41 -4.07 -14.36 3.63
C SER A 41 -3.94 -14.71 5.12
N SER A 42 -3.37 -13.80 5.92
CA SER A 42 -3.14 -13.94 7.36
C SER A 42 -2.83 -12.58 7.97
N LEU A 43 -3.05 -12.41 9.29
CA LEU A 43 -2.76 -11.14 9.97
C LEU A 43 -1.27 -10.79 9.88
N SER A 44 -0.38 -11.75 10.18
CA SER A 44 1.07 -11.52 10.14
C SER A 44 1.59 -11.22 8.73
N GLY A 45 1.06 -11.92 7.70
CA GLY A 45 1.40 -11.64 6.31
C GLY A 45 0.94 -10.24 5.87
N PHE A 46 -0.25 -9.83 6.33
CA PHE A 46 -0.77 -8.50 6.01
C PHE A 46 -0.05 -7.38 6.76
N GLU A 47 0.36 -7.60 8.01
CA GLU A 47 1.22 -6.65 8.75
C GLU A 47 2.55 -6.45 8.04
N ALA A 48 3.23 -7.53 7.61
CA ALA A 48 4.47 -7.44 6.85
C ALA A 48 4.29 -6.75 5.48
N TYR A 49 3.18 -7.02 4.78
CA TYR A 49 2.83 -6.30 3.55
C TYR A 49 2.64 -4.80 3.82
N CYS A 50 1.90 -4.44 4.87
CA CYS A 50 1.67 -3.05 5.23
C CYS A 50 2.98 -2.36 5.62
N GLU A 51 3.83 -2.97 6.44
CA GLU A 51 5.13 -2.38 6.81
C GLU A 51 6.03 -2.11 5.59
N SER A 52 5.92 -2.92 4.53
CA SER A 52 6.73 -2.78 3.31
C SER A 52 6.13 -1.89 2.22
N LYS A 53 4.83 -1.54 2.29
CA LYS A 53 4.11 -0.81 1.21
C LYS A 53 3.18 0.30 1.67
N VAL A 54 2.69 0.23 2.92
CA VAL A 54 1.72 1.16 3.51
C VAL A 54 2.36 1.83 4.71
N SER A 55 2.76 3.10 4.60
CA SER A 55 3.12 3.87 5.81
C SER A 55 1.96 3.89 6.77
N THR A 56 2.28 3.51 7.99
CA THR A 56 1.51 3.77 9.20
C THR A 56 1.86 5.12 9.81
N THR A 57 2.59 5.96 9.08
CA THR A 57 2.94 7.34 9.39
C THR A 57 2.36 8.27 8.32
N ASN A 58 1.83 9.42 8.73
CA ASN A 58 1.30 10.43 7.82
C ASN A 58 2.44 11.24 7.16
N ASP A 59 2.10 12.17 6.27
CA ASP A 59 3.05 13.05 5.56
C ASP A 59 3.97 13.87 6.49
N GLN A 60 3.64 13.96 7.80
CA GLN A 60 4.44 14.66 8.81
C GLN A 60 5.30 13.69 9.66
N GLY A 61 5.37 12.40 9.30
CA GLY A 61 6.08 11.38 10.05
C GLY A 61 5.37 10.94 11.34
N ASN A 62 4.17 11.46 11.62
CA ASN A 62 3.41 11.08 12.81
C ASN A 62 2.69 9.75 12.56
N PRO A 63 2.64 8.83 13.54
CA PRO A 63 1.84 7.63 13.43
C PRO A 63 0.39 7.96 13.07
N THR A 64 -0.15 7.32 12.04
CA THR A 64 -1.58 7.35 11.75
C THR A 64 -2.29 6.68 12.93
N LYS A 65 -3.40 7.27 13.39
CA LYS A 65 -4.25 6.64 14.43
C LYS A 65 -4.79 5.26 14.00
N GLU A 66 -4.75 5.02 12.69
CA GLU A 66 -5.23 3.81 12.06
C GLU A 66 -4.15 2.74 11.97
N LYS A 67 -4.44 1.57 12.53
CA LYS A 67 -3.56 0.39 12.50
C LYS A 67 -3.91 -0.52 11.32
N PRO A 68 -2.93 -1.15 10.67
CA PRO A 68 -3.15 -2.22 9.70
C PRO A 68 -4.05 -3.34 10.24
N THR A 69 -3.94 -3.65 11.54
CA THR A 69 -4.77 -4.64 12.24
C THR A 69 -6.27 -4.31 12.14
N THR A 70 -6.65 -3.04 12.12
CA THR A 70 -8.05 -2.60 11.93
C THR A 70 -8.52 -2.86 10.49
N ALA A 71 -7.71 -2.50 9.49
CA ALA A 71 -7.99 -2.84 8.08
C ALA A 71 -8.14 -4.34 7.89
N TYR A 72 -7.25 -5.14 8.48
CA TYR A 72 -7.30 -6.59 8.41
C TYR A 72 -8.63 -7.13 8.94
N ASN A 73 -9.07 -6.67 10.10
CA ASN A 73 -10.34 -7.12 10.69
C ASN A 73 -11.54 -6.79 9.80
N TYR A 74 -11.56 -5.58 9.21
CA TYR A 74 -12.59 -5.22 8.24
C TYR A 74 -12.52 -6.06 6.97
N LEU A 75 -11.34 -6.21 6.38
CA LEU A 75 -11.16 -7.04 5.19
C LEU A 75 -11.62 -8.47 5.47
N LYS A 76 -11.14 -9.10 6.53
CA LYS A 76 -11.53 -10.47 6.90
C LYS A 76 -13.03 -10.61 7.14
N TYR A 77 -13.66 -9.67 7.83
CA TYR A 77 -15.12 -9.67 8.05
C TYR A 77 -15.89 -9.53 6.73
N PHE A 78 -15.53 -8.57 5.88
CA PHE A 78 -16.24 -8.31 4.62
C PHE A 78 -15.84 -9.27 3.47
N PHE A 79 -14.75 -10.01 3.59
CA PHE A 79 -14.30 -10.95 2.56
C PHE A 79 -15.24 -12.14 2.39
N GLU A 80 -15.90 -12.58 3.47
CA GLU A 80 -16.98 -13.57 3.40
C GLU A 80 -18.11 -13.14 2.45
N PHE A 81 -18.27 -11.83 2.24
CA PHE A 81 -19.38 -11.26 1.48
C PHE A 81 -19.05 -10.91 0.03
N LYS A 82 -17.78 -11.01 -0.41
CA LYS A 82 -17.30 -10.77 -1.80
C LYS A 82 -17.83 -9.49 -2.49
N LYS A 83 -18.29 -8.49 -1.73
CA LYS A 83 -18.90 -7.26 -2.27
C LYS A 83 -18.02 -6.06 -1.92
N PHE A 84 -16.95 -5.89 -2.68
CA PHE A 84 -16.13 -4.68 -2.63
C PHE A 84 -16.24 -3.87 -3.92
N LYS A 85 -16.03 -2.55 -3.81
CA LYS A 85 -15.93 -1.63 -4.96
C LYS A 85 -14.67 -0.79 -4.81
N ILE A 86 -13.77 -0.92 -5.77
CA ILE A 86 -12.59 -0.04 -5.89
C ILE A 86 -13.05 1.28 -6.54
N LYS A 87 -12.79 2.40 -5.86
CA LYS A 87 -13.03 3.77 -6.34
C LYS A 87 -11.71 4.47 -6.60
N LYS A 88 -11.71 5.77 -6.92
CA LYS A 88 -10.50 6.50 -7.31
C LYS A 88 -9.36 6.44 -6.28
N ASN A 89 -9.69 6.43 -4.99
CA ASN A 89 -8.72 6.46 -3.88
C ASN A 89 -9.23 5.74 -2.61
N ARG A 90 -10.21 4.84 -2.77
CA ARG A 90 -10.78 4.09 -1.66
C ARG A 90 -11.31 2.74 -2.08
N ILE A 91 -11.39 1.84 -1.11
CA ILE A 91 -12.06 0.54 -1.22
C ILE A 91 -13.33 0.62 -0.38
N GLU A 92 -14.48 0.43 -1.01
CA GLU A 92 -15.77 0.32 -0.31
C GLU A 92 -16.09 -1.16 -0.07
N LEU A 93 -16.33 -1.53 1.18
CA LEU A 93 -16.73 -2.86 1.64
C LEU A 93 -18.17 -2.77 2.18
N SER A 94 -19.04 -3.71 1.82
CA SER A 94 -20.41 -3.75 2.36
C SER A 94 -21.02 -5.15 2.27
N ASP A 95 -21.79 -5.54 3.28
CA ASP A 95 -22.61 -6.75 3.27
C ASP A 95 -24.08 -6.49 2.89
N GLY A 96 -24.50 -5.22 2.90
CA GLY A 96 -25.87 -4.76 2.62
C GLY A 96 -26.49 -4.00 3.80
N GLU A 97 -26.01 -4.23 5.02
CA GLU A 97 -26.42 -3.53 6.24
C GLU A 97 -25.31 -2.58 6.69
N TYR A 98 -24.07 -3.06 6.73
CA TYR A 98 -22.90 -2.31 7.12
C TYR A 98 -22.12 -1.85 5.89
N LYS A 99 -21.54 -0.65 5.97
CA LYS A 99 -20.65 -0.13 4.94
C LYS A 99 -19.39 0.46 5.56
N ILE A 100 -18.24 0.02 5.05
CA ILE A 100 -16.94 0.58 5.40
C ILE A 100 -16.26 1.12 4.14
N SER A 101 -15.62 2.28 4.28
CA SER A 101 -14.75 2.85 3.24
C SER A 101 -13.33 2.98 3.78
N ILE A 102 -12.39 2.33 3.12
CA ILE A 102 -10.94 2.41 3.41
C ILE A 102 -10.31 3.38 2.42
N TYR A 103 -9.76 4.49 2.90
CA TYR A 103 -9.21 5.56 2.05
C TYR A 103 -7.69 5.55 2.04
N PHE A 104 -7.14 5.85 0.87
CA PHE A 104 -5.71 5.92 0.65
C PHE A 104 -5.32 7.23 -0.03
N ARG A 105 -4.07 7.64 0.18
CA ARG A 105 -3.45 8.81 -0.45
C ARG A 105 -2.03 8.45 -0.88
N GLU A 106 -1.66 8.88 -2.07
CA GLU A 106 -0.29 8.75 -2.56
C GLU A 106 0.60 9.81 -1.89
N ASN A 107 1.76 9.41 -1.38
CA ASN A 107 2.77 10.34 -0.86
C ASN A 107 3.64 10.92 -1.99
N SER A 108 4.64 11.75 -1.65
CA SER A 108 5.58 12.34 -2.61
C SER A 108 6.42 11.31 -3.38
N ASP A 109 6.53 10.10 -2.85
CA ASP A 109 7.37 9.03 -3.37
C ASP A 109 6.58 8.05 -4.25
N GLY A 110 5.29 8.31 -4.49
CA GLY A 110 4.42 7.44 -5.29
C GLY A 110 3.86 6.24 -4.53
N GLU A 111 3.99 6.22 -3.19
CA GLU A 111 3.51 5.14 -2.33
C GLU A 111 2.11 5.44 -1.80
N TRP A 112 1.20 4.48 -1.92
CA TRP A 112 -0.14 4.57 -1.38
C TRP A 112 -0.15 4.33 0.13
N LYS A 113 -0.55 5.37 0.87
CA LYS A 113 -0.66 5.36 2.33
C LYS A 113 -2.11 5.25 2.75
N LEU A 114 -2.36 4.46 3.78
CA LEU A 114 -3.65 4.41 4.43
C LEU A 114 -3.90 5.76 5.13
N TYR A 115 -5.00 6.42 4.79
CA TYR A 115 -5.31 7.76 5.28
C TYR A 115 -6.40 7.75 6.36
N LYS A 116 -7.50 7.03 6.15
CA LYS A 116 -8.62 6.93 7.10
C LYS A 116 -9.56 5.76 6.80
N TYR A 117 -10.41 5.44 7.76
CA TYR A 117 -11.61 4.63 7.53
C TYR A 117 -12.88 5.41 7.90
N ASP A 118 -13.94 5.22 7.12
CA ASP A 118 -15.28 5.64 7.53
C ASP A 118 -16.16 4.37 7.66
N ALA A 119 -16.65 4.09 8.86
CA ALA A 119 -17.68 3.08 9.09
C ALA A 119 -19.04 3.78 9.18
N ILE A 120 -19.99 3.35 8.35
CA ILE A 120 -21.38 3.78 8.41
C ILE A 120 -22.17 2.56 8.87
N LEU A 121 -22.71 2.69 10.09
CA LEU A 121 -23.65 1.77 10.72
C LEU A 121 -25.08 2.11 10.26
#